data_AF-A0A2R7YZD4-F1
#
_entry.id   AF-A0A2R7YZD4-F1
#
_cell.length_a   1.000
_cell.length_b   1.000
_cell.length_c   1.000
_cell.angle_alpha   90.00
_cell.angle_beta   90.00
_cell.angle_gamma   90.00
#
_symmetry.space_group_name_H-M   'P 1'
#
loop_
_entity.id
_entity.type
_entity.pdbx_description
1 polymer ?
#
loop_
_entity_poly.entity_id
_entity_poly.type
_entity_poly.pdbx_seq_one_letter_code
_entity_poly.pdbx_strand_id
1 'polypeptide(L)'
;MSLDVRRVGPESAVPVLEVIRTAFAARPVLDPPTDALSETEESVAVELAAYGGLLATLDGEPVGALLFRPGPEAMLLRRFGVTPAAQGTGVAGALVRTAVESTLGEPALAVLAREELPETIAFWEKHGFVEVERASPYVELRRDLPSSWEVVDAEAMRDLGERLAHSVRAGDVVLLSGELGAGKTTLSQGFGRGLGVRGPINSPTFVIARVHPSLVGGPDLVHVDAYRLGGIEELDDLDLDTSLDSAVTIVEWGAGLAHVLTESRVEVEITRALGHETDDDELDPRVVHVRRPRD
;
A
#
# COMPACT_ATOMS: atom_id res chain seq x y z
N MET A 1 8.40 -15.03 -20.87
CA MET A 1 7.36 -14.09 -20.47
C MET A 1 7.35 -13.99 -18.96
N SER A 2 8.14 -13.06 -18.44
CA SER A 2 8.24 -12.69 -17.04
C SER A 2 7.42 -11.43 -16.82
N LEU A 3 6.35 -11.51 -16.03
CA LEU A 3 5.52 -10.37 -15.65
C LEU A 3 5.91 -9.93 -14.23
N ASP A 4 6.29 -8.67 -14.09
CA ASP A 4 6.54 -8.02 -12.81
C ASP A 4 5.61 -6.83 -12.65
N VAL A 5 5.02 -6.65 -11.46
CA VAL A 5 4.20 -5.48 -11.13
C VAL A 5 4.66 -4.97 -9.78
N ARG A 6 5.07 -3.71 -9.74
CA ARG A 6 5.63 -3.10 -8.53
C ARG A 6 5.06 -1.70 -8.29
N ARG A 7 5.08 -1.28 -7.03
CA ARG A 7 4.86 0.12 -6.66
C ARG A 7 6.02 0.97 -7.13
N VAL A 8 5.73 2.18 -7.60
CA VAL A 8 6.72 3.12 -8.16
C VAL A 8 6.55 4.53 -7.61
N GLY A 9 7.67 5.27 -7.55
CA GLY A 9 7.74 6.66 -7.14
C GLY A 9 8.04 7.60 -8.33
N PRO A 10 8.38 8.87 -8.05
CA PRO A 10 8.59 9.90 -9.08
C PRO A 10 9.71 9.57 -10.08
N GLU A 11 10.69 8.74 -9.70
CA GLU A 11 11.75 8.25 -10.58
C GLU A 11 11.23 7.43 -11.78
N SER A 12 10.00 6.93 -11.70
CA SER A 12 9.34 6.15 -12.75
C SER A 12 8.34 6.97 -13.57
N ALA A 13 8.36 8.31 -13.48
CA ALA A 13 7.39 9.17 -14.17
C ALA A 13 7.38 8.99 -15.69
N VAL A 14 8.56 8.93 -16.32
CA VAL A 14 8.70 8.73 -17.78
C VAL A 14 8.08 7.41 -18.24
N PRO A 15 8.49 6.22 -17.74
CA PRO A 15 7.90 4.96 -18.21
C PRO A 15 6.40 4.84 -17.89
N VAL A 16 5.92 5.40 -16.77
CA VAL A 16 4.49 5.46 -16.47
C VAL A 16 3.75 6.31 -17.50
N LEU A 17 4.25 7.50 -17.83
CA LEU A 17 3.65 8.39 -18.82
C LEU A 17 3.59 7.77 -20.21
N GLU A 18 4.64 7.06 -20.63
CA GLU A 18 4.69 6.35 -21.91
C GLU A 18 3.61 5.28 -22.02
N VAL A 19 3.42 4.48 -20.95
CA VAL A 19 2.35 3.50 -20.88
C VAL A 19 0.97 4.17 -20.93
N ILE A 20 0.76 5.25 -20.16
CA ILE A 20 -0.51 6.00 -20.15
C ILE A 20 -0.83 6.52 -21.56
N ARG A 21 0.12 7.19 -22.21
CA ARG A 21 -0.07 7.73 -23.57
C ARG A 21 -0.39 6.62 -24.56
N THR A 22 0.38 5.53 -24.53
CA THR A 22 0.20 4.40 -25.46
C THR A 22 -1.14 3.70 -25.24
N ALA A 23 -1.52 3.43 -24.00
CA ALA A 23 -2.77 2.74 -23.66
C ALA A 23 -4.01 3.59 -23.96
N PHE A 24 -3.96 4.90 -23.71
CA PHE A 24 -5.10 5.79 -23.92
C PHE A 24 -5.23 6.27 -25.38
N ALA A 25 -4.13 6.40 -26.13
CA ALA A 25 -4.18 6.73 -27.56
C ALA A 25 -4.82 5.62 -28.41
N ALA A 26 -4.78 4.36 -27.93
CA ALA A 26 -5.43 3.23 -28.59
C ALA A 26 -6.93 3.09 -28.26
N ARG A 27 -7.48 3.93 -27.37
CA ARG A 27 -8.89 3.88 -27.00
C ARG A 27 -9.77 4.56 -28.06
N PRO A 28 -11.06 4.19 -28.14
CA PRO A 28 -12.03 4.95 -28.92
C PRO A 28 -12.02 6.43 -28.54
N VAL A 29 -12.31 7.31 -29.50
CA VAL A 29 -12.54 8.73 -29.22
C VAL A 29 -13.84 8.85 -28.43
N LEU A 30 -13.78 9.53 -27.29
CA LEU A 30 -14.90 9.74 -26.38
C LEU A 30 -15.24 11.23 -26.28
N ASP A 31 -16.48 11.54 -25.88
CA ASP A 31 -16.96 12.91 -25.62
C ASP A 31 -17.50 13.00 -24.19
N PRO A 32 -16.94 13.83 -23.29
CA PRO A 32 -15.74 14.64 -23.47
C PRO A 32 -14.49 13.77 -23.68
N PRO A 33 -13.43 14.31 -24.32
CA PRO A 33 -12.19 13.58 -24.51
C PRO A 33 -11.52 13.26 -23.17
N THR A 34 -10.72 12.19 -23.14
CA THR A 34 -9.89 11.86 -21.98
C THR A 34 -8.82 12.94 -21.76
N ASP A 35 -8.66 13.36 -20.52
CA ASP A 35 -7.58 14.26 -20.08
C ASP A 35 -6.24 13.50 -19.89
N ALA A 36 -6.23 12.17 -19.97
CA ALA A 36 -5.02 11.36 -19.82
C ALA A 36 -3.91 11.71 -20.83
N LEU A 37 -4.28 12.20 -22.02
CA LEU A 37 -3.32 12.60 -23.05
C LEU A 37 -2.70 13.99 -22.79
N SER A 38 -3.25 14.76 -21.85
CA SER A 38 -2.66 16.04 -21.40
C SER A 38 -1.65 15.89 -20.26
N GLU A 39 -1.44 14.68 -19.74
CA GLU A 39 -0.44 14.43 -18.71
C GLU A 39 0.98 14.74 -19.22
N THR A 40 1.78 15.32 -18.34
CA THR A 40 3.20 15.62 -18.54
C THR A 40 4.04 14.76 -17.62
N GLU A 41 5.36 14.71 -17.87
CA GLU A 41 6.28 14.03 -16.95
C GLU A 41 6.22 14.66 -15.56
N GLU A 42 6.14 16.00 -15.51
CA GLU A 42 6.02 16.75 -14.26
C GLU A 42 4.73 16.42 -13.50
N SER A 43 3.56 16.40 -14.17
CA SER A 43 2.30 16.08 -13.49
C SER A 43 2.28 14.65 -12.94
N VAL A 44 2.79 13.70 -13.72
CA VAL A 44 2.91 12.30 -13.29
C VAL A 44 3.92 12.15 -12.14
N ALA A 45 5.06 12.82 -12.21
CA ALA A 45 6.06 12.81 -11.14
C ALA A 45 5.49 13.37 -9.83
N VAL A 46 4.73 14.47 -9.89
CA VAL A 46 4.05 15.04 -8.71
C VAL A 46 3.04 14.05 -8.11
N GLU A 47 2.19 13.42 -8.93
CA GLU A 47 1.25 12.40 -8.41
C GLU A 47 1.95 11.18 -7.81
N LEU A 48 3.00 10.69 -8.46
CA LEU A 48 3.79 9.56 -7.98
C LEU A 48 4.52 9.89 -6.67
N ALA A 49 5.08 11.10 -6.54
CA ALA A 49 5.64 11.56 -5.27
C ALA A 49 4.57 11.66 -4.19
N ALA A 50 3.39 12.19 -4.54
CA ALA A 50 2.32 12.47 -3.59
C ALA A 50 1.58 11.22 -3.12
N TYR A 51 1.40 10.19 -3.95
CA TYR A 51 0.58 9.00 -3.62
C TYR A 51 1.14 7.66 -4.16
N GLY A 52 2.08 7.72 -5.10
CA GLY A 52 2.63 6.57 -5.80
C GLY A 52 1.72 6.04 -6.91
N GLY A 53 2.18 4.97 -7.54
CA GLY A 53 1.44 4.25 -8.59
C GLY A 53 1.98 2.84 -8.75
N LEU A 54 1.48 2.12 -9.75
CA LEU A 54 2.04 0.83 -10.14
C LEU A 54 2.57 0.90 -11.57
N LEU A 55 3.64 0.15 -11.80
CA LEU A 55 4.17 -0.13 -13.13
C LEU A 55 4.29 -1.64 -13.31
N ALA A 56 3.71 -2.13 -14.40
CA ALA A 56 3.83 -3.51 -14.85
C ALA A 56 4.82 -3.59 -16.01
N THR A 57 5.78 -4.50 -15.90
CA THR A 57 6.74 -4.80 -16.96
C THR A 57 6.56 -6.23 -17.46
N LEU A 58 6.74 -6.43 -18.77
CA LEU A 58 6.70 -7.74 -19.42
C LEU A 58 8.03 -7.97 -20.12
N ASP A 59 8.79 -8.94 -19.63
CA ASP A 59 10.17 -9.20 -20.06
C ASP A 59 11.06 -7.93 -19.98
N GLY A 60 10.81 -7.09 -18.95
CA GLY A 60 11.54 -5.84 -18.68
C GLY A 60 10.95 -4.58 -19.31
N GLU A 61 10.02 -4.72 -20.26
CA GLU A 61 9.42 -3.58 -20.96
C GLU A 61 8.17 -3.07 -20.24
N PRO A 62 8.01 -1.75 -20.00
CA PRO A 62 6.80 -1.17 -19.44
C PRO A 62 5.57 -1.41 -20.32
N VAL A 63 4.54 -2.06 -19.77
CA VAL A 63 3.32 -2.42 -20.52
C VAL A 63 2.01 -2.11 -19.82
N GLY A 64 2.03 -1.79 -18.52
CA GLY A 64 0.83 -1.46 -17.77
C GLY A 64 1.12 -0.50 -16.63
N ALA A 65 0.19 0.39 -16.32
CA ALA A 65 0.38 1.38 -15.26
C ALA A 65 -0.94 1.82 -14.65
N LEU A 66 -0.87 2.33 -13.42
CA LEU A 66 -1.92 3.12 -12.77
C LEU A 66 -1.31 4.11 -11.78
N LEU A 67 -2.05 5.14 -11.43
CA LEU A 67 -1.73 6.12 -10.40
C LEU A 67 -2.72 5.99 -9.25
N PHE A 68 -2.24 6.09 -8.02
CA PHE A 68 -3.09 6.16 -6.83
C PHE A 68 -3.49 7.60 -6.55
N ARG A 69 -4.72 7.82 -6.09
CA ARG A 69 -5.15 9.12 -5.57
C ARG A 69 -6.15 8.92 -4.42
N PRO A 70 -5.87 9.44 -3.22
CA PRO A 70 -6.84 9.40 -2.12
C PRO A 70 -8.13 10.14 -2.49
N GLY A 71 -9.27 9.52 -2.20
CA GLY A 71 -10.59 10.15 -2.18
C GLY A 71 -11.15 10.21 -0.76
N PRO A 72 -12.40 10.63 -0.55
CA PRO A 72 -13.02 10.69 0.79
C PRO A 72 -13.35 9.31 1.38
N GLU A 73 -13.74 8.34 0.55
CA GLU A 73 -14.15 6.99 1.00
C GLU A 73 -13.36 5.83 0.37
N ALA A 74 -12.50 6.10 -0.62
CA ALA A 74 -11.73 5.06 -1.30
C ALA A 74 -10.41 5.62 -1.86
N MET A 75 -9.45 4.74 -2.14
CA MET A 75 -8.29 5.06 -2.96
C MET A 75 -8.68 4.95 -4.43
N LEU A 76 -8.65 6.06 -5.18
CA LEU A 76 -8.96 6.04 -6.61
C LEU A 76 -7.79 5.49 -7.42
N LEU A 77 -8.10 4.55 -8.31
CA LEU A 77 -7.19 4.02 -9.33
C LEU A 77 -7.33 4.86 -10.60
N ARG A 78 -6.43 5.82 -10.79
CA ARG A 78 -6.40 6.69 -11.96
C ARG A 78 -5.46 6.16 -13.02
N ARG A 79 -5.69 6.59 -14.27
CA ARG A 79 -4.81 6.30 -15.41
C ARG A 79 -4.52 4.80 -15.62
N PHE A 80 -5.43 3.93 -15.17
CA PHE A 80 -5.31 2.48 -15.37
C PHE A 80 -5.27 2.18 -16.86
N GLY A 81 -4.15 1.65 -17.34
CA GLY A 81 -3.89 1.40 -18.75
C GLY A 81 -2.95 0.22 -18.96
N VAL A 82 -3.21 -0.53 -20.02
CA VAL A 82 -2.33 -1.59 -20.54
C VAL A 82 -2.11 -1.31 -22.02
N THR A 83 -0.86 -1.37 -22.47
CA THR A 83 -0.51 -1.13 -23.87
C THR A 83 -1.17 -2.17 -24.77
N PRO A 84 -1.53 -1.84 -26.02
CA PRO A 84 -2.19 -2.78 -26.93
C PRO A 84 -1.43 -4.09 -27.11
N ALA A 85 -0.09 -4.03 -27.15
CA ALA A 85 0.77 -5.20 -27.33
C ALA A 85 0.69 -6.22 -26.17
N ALA A 86 0.25 -5.80 -24.98
CA ALA A 86 0.17 -6.65 -23.79
C ALA A 86 -1.28 -6.97 -23.37
N GLN A 87 -2.28 -6.58 -24.15
CA GLN A 87 -3.68 -6.92 -23.86
C GLN A 87 -3.90 -8.44 -23.95
N GLY A 88 -4.77 -8.98 -23.09
CA GLY A 88 -5.06 -10.42 -23.04
C GLY A 88 -3.97 -11.29 -22.40
N THR A 89 -2.85 -10.71 -21.94
CA THR A 89 -1.74 -11.45 -21.31
C THR A 89 -1.85 -11.60 -19.79
N GLY A 90 -2.90 -11.04 -19.17
CA GLY A 90 -3.11 -11.05 -17.72
C GLY A 90 -2.55 -9.85 -16.96
N VAL A 91 -1.84 -8.93 -17.64
CA VAL A 91 -1.27 -7.69 -17.03
C VAL A 91 -2.32 -6.88 -16.26
N ALA A 92 -3.50 -6.65 -16.85
CA ALA A 92 -4.56 -5.88 -16.21
C ALA A 92 -5.02 -6.52 -14.87
N GLY A 93 -5.19 -7.83 -14.84
CA GLY A 93 -5.55 -8.55 -13.60
C GLY A 93 -4.43 -8.54 -12.57
N ALA A 94 -3.17 -8.57 -13.01
CA ALA A 94 -2.02 -8.44 -12.11
C ALA A 94 -1.96 -7.03 -11.47
N LEU A 95 -2.17 -5.98 -12.26
CA LEU A 95 -2.28 -4.61 -11.74
C LEU A 95 -3.37 -4.48 -10.68
N VAL A 96 -4.55 -5.09 -10.88
CA VAL A 96 -5.64 -5.03 -9.89
C VAL A 96 -5.28 -5.79 -8.61
N ARG A 97 -4.68 -6.98 -8.71
CA ARG A 97 -4.23 -7.73 -7.52
C ARG A 97 -3.18 -6.95 -6.74
N THR A 98 -2.16 -6.43 -7.42
CA THR A 98 -1.12 -5.63 -6.78
C THR A 98 -1.68 -4.33 -6.21
N ALA A 99 -2.69 -3.71 -6.84
CA ALA A 99 -3.35 -2.53 -6.27
C ALA A 99 -4.00 -2.86 -4.92
N VAL A 100 -4.71 -3.98 -4.82
CA VAL A 100 -5.30 -4.45 -3.55
C VAL A 100 -4.23 -4.73 -2.49
N GLU A 101 -3.10 -5.30 -2.88
CA GLU A 101 -1.96 -5.58 -1.99
C GLU A 101 -1.20 -4.31 -1.59
N SER A 102 -1.15 -3.29 -2.45
CA SER A 102 -0.46 -2.02 -2.17
C SER A 102 -1.32 -1.01 -1.40
N THR A 103 -2.56 -1.34 -1.06
CA THR A 103 -3.49 -0.44 -0.35
C THR A 103 -4.04 -1.06 0.92
N LEU A 104 -3.27 -1.92 1.62
CA LEU A 104 -3.67 -2.37 2.96
C LEU A 104 -3.92 -1.16 3.88
N GLY A 105 -5.01 -1.23 4.63
CA GLY A 105 -5.48 -0.17 5.53
C GLY A 105 -6.42 0.85 4.88
N GLU A 106 -6.50 0.90 3.54
CA GLU A 106 -7.55 1.68 2.86
C GLU A 106 -8.90 0.97 3.01
N PRO A 107 -10.01 1.70 3.19
CA PRO A 107 -11.34 1.10 3.32
C PRO A 107 -11.84 0.48 2.01
N ALA A 108 -11.44 1.05 0.86
CA ALA A 108 -11.89 0.63 -0.45
C ALA A 108 -10.95 1.12 -1.56
N LEU A 109 -11.05 0.48 -2.73
CA LEU A 109 -10.57 0.99 -4.01
C LEU A 109 -11.73 1.51 -4.83
N ALA A 110 -11.52 2.57 -5.61
CA ALA A 110 -12.51 3.10 -6.55
C ALA A 110 -11.91 3.35 -7.93
N VAL A 111 -12.74 3.30 -8.96
CA VAL A 111 -12.38 3.68 -10.33
C VAL A 111 -13.54 4.41 -10.98
N LEU A 112 -13.22 5.43 -11.77
CA LEU A 112 -14.18 6.09 -12.65
C LEU A 112 -14.03 5.49 -14.06
N ALA A 113 -15.00 4.68 -14.45
CA ALA A 113 -15.12 4.15 -15.79
C ALA A 113 -16.00 5.06 -16.65
N ARG A 114 -15.82 4.98 -17.97
CA ARG A 114 -16.67 5.67 -18.95
C ARG A 114 -17.89 4.83 -19.24
N GLU A 115 -19.09 5.43 -19.17
CA GLU A 115 -20.34 4.70 -19.39
C GLU A 115 -20.44 4.11 -20.80
N GLU A 116 -19.76 4.73 -21.77
CA GLU A 116 -19.70 4.27 -23.16
C GLU A 116 -18.76 3.08 -23.37
N LEU A 117 -18.04 2.64 -22.33
CA LEU A 117 -17.10 1.51 -22.36
C LEU A 117 -17.60 0.32 -21.51
N PRO A 118 -18.65 -0.40 -21.95
CA PRO A 118 -19.24 -1.50 -21.16
C PRO A 118 -18.26 -2.64 -20.87
N GLU A 119 -17.31 -2.91 -21.77
CA GLU A 119 -16.27 -3.92 -21.53
C GLU A 119 -15.32 -3.52 -20.38
N THR A 120 -15.07 -2.22 -20.21
CA THR A 120 -14.26 -1.72 -19.08
C THR A 120 -15.01 -1.89 -17.76
N ILE A 121 -16.31 -1.59 -17.74
CA ILE A 121 -17.18 -1.79 -16.58
C ILE A 121 -17.21 -3.28 -16.20
N ALA A 122 -17.48 -4.16 -17.15
CA ALA A 122 -17.51 -5.61 -16.92
C ALA A 122 -16.16 -6.17 -16.45
N PHE A 123 -15.04 -5.60 -16.91
CA PHE A 123 -13.72 -5.96 -16.39
C PHE A 123 -13.60 -5.66 -14.89
N TRP A 124 -14.02 -4.48 -14.44
CA TRP A 124 -13.95 -4.12 -13.02
C TRP A 124 -14.90 -4.96 -12.17
N GLU A 125 -16.11 -5.21 -12.64
CA GLU A 125 -17.08 -6.10 -11.98
C GLU A 125 -16.52 -7.50 -11.75
N LYS A 126 -15.86 -8.07 -12.77
CA LYS A 126 -15.18 -9.36 -12.67
C LYS A 126 -14.06 -9.38 -11.61
N HIS A 127 -13.48 -8.23 -11.29
CA HIS A 127 -12.44 -8.09 -10.26
C HIS A 127 -12.98 -7.64 -8.90
N GLY A 128 -14.30 -7.77 -8.69
CA GLY A 128 -14.96 -7.55 -7.41
C GLY A 128 -15.29 -6.09 -7.11
N PHE A 129 -15.25 -5.22 -8.12
CA PHE A 129 -15.81 -3.88 -8.00
C PHE A 129 -17.32 -3.92 -8.25
N VAL A 130 -18.07 -3.04 -7.59
CA VAL A 130 -19.51 -2.89 -7.79
C VAL A 130 -19.80 -1.44 -8.15
N GLU A 131 -20.74 -1.20 -9.04
CA GLU A 131 -21.22 0.15 -9.34
C GLU A 131 -21.87 0.75 -8.10
N VAL A 132 -21.40 1.93 -7.71
CA VAL A 132 -21.92 2.68 -6.55
C VAL A 132 -22.61 3.97 -6.96
N GLU A 133 -22.16 4.60 -8.05
CA GLU A 133 -22.75 5.81 -8.58
C GLU A 133 -22.63 5.84 -10.11
N ARG A 134 -23.63 6.44 -10.76
CA ARG A 134 -23.63 6.71 -12.19
C ARG A 134 -24.02 8.16 -12.44
N ALA A 135 -23.07 8.93 -12.91
CA ALA A 135 -23.23 10.33 -13.27
C ALA A 135 -22.53 10.56 -14.60
N SER A 136 -23.31 10.60 -15.70
CA SER A 136 -22.80 10.70 -17.06
C SER A 136 -21.76 11.83 -17.19
N PRO A 137 -20.59 11.56 -17.80
CA PRO A 137 -20.24 10.38 -18.60
C PRO A 137 -19.59 9.23 -17.80
N TYR A 138 -19.63 9.27 -16.47
CA TYR A 138 -18.88 8.36 -15.59
C TYR A 138 -19.77 7.37 -14.84
N VAL A 139 -19.20 6.20 -14.61
CA VAL A 139 -19.67 5.19 -13.68
C VAL A 139 -18.59 5.01 -12.64
N GLU A 140 -18.91 5.28 -11.38
CA GLU A 140 -18.03 4.97 -10.26
C GLU A 140 -18.24 3.52 -9.85
N LEU A 141 -17.15 2.74 -9.86
CA LEU A 141 -17.13 1.40 -9.32
C LEU A 141 -16.21 1.34 -8.11
N ARG A 142 -16.66 0.67 -7.05
CA ARG A 142 -15.93 0.55 -5.78
C ARG A 142 -15.76 -0.91 -5.38
N ARG A 143 -14.63 -1.22 -4.77
CA ARG A 143 -14.37 -2.51 -4.12
C ARG A 143 -13.95 -2.26 -2.67
N ASP A 144 -14.77 -2.73 -1.74
CA ASP A 144 -14.43 -2.66 -0.32
C ASP A 144 -13.24 -3.59 -0.01
N LEU A 145 -12.36 -3.15 0.86
CA LEU A 145 -11.17 -3.88 1.28
C LEU A 145 -11.34 -4.40 2.71
N PRO A 146 -10.77 -5.58 3.03
CA PRO A 146 -10.76 -6.06 4.40
C PRO A 146 -9.91 -5.11 5.26
N SER A 147 -10.43 -4.81 6.46
CA SER A 147 -9.70 -4.05 7.49
C SER A 147 -9.17 -4.96 8.61
N SER A 148 -9.47 -6.26 8.57
CA SER A 148 -9.04 -7.23 9.56
C SER A 148 -8.62 -8.56 8.94
N TRP A 149 -7.65 -9.21 9.59
CA TRP A 149 -7.12 -10.53 9.22
C TRP A 149 -7.01 -11.39 10.47
N GLU A 150 -7.49 -12.63 10.36
CA GLU A 150 -7.16 -13.67 11.32
C GLU A 150 -5.78 -14.24 10.98
N VAL A 151 -4.92 -14.31 11.99
CA VAL A 151 -3.52 -14.71 11.88
C VAL A 151 -3.28 -15.85 12.87
N VAL A 152 -3.13 -17.06 12.34
CA VAL A 152 -3.14 -18.30 13.14
C VAL A 152 -1.81 -18.60 13.81
N ASP A 153 -0.70 -18.10 13.27
CA ASP A 153 0.64 -18.35 13.79
C ASP A 153 1.63 -17.22 13.49
N ALA A 154 2.89 -17.43 13.89
CA ALA A 154 3.96 -16.46 13.71
C ALA A 154 4.38 -16.26 12.24
N GLU A 155 4.23 -17.27 11.38
CA GLU A 155 4.60 -17.12 9.96
C GLU A 155 3.54 -16.34 9.20
N ALA A 156 2.25 -16.62 9.44
CA ALA A 156 1.15 -15.82 8.94
C ALA A 156 1.26 -14.35 9.38
N MET A 157 1.76 -14.08 10.58
CA MET A 157 2.04 -12.72 11.06
C MET A 157 3.17 -12.06 10.26
N ARG A 158 4.21 -12.80 9.90
CA ARG A 158 5.30 -12.28 9.04
C ARG A 158 4.81 -12.04 7.62
N ASP A 159 4.01 -12.95 7.07
CA ASP A 159 3.43 -12.79 5.73
C ASP A 159 2.52 -11.56 5.66
N LEU A 160 1.72 -11.30 6.71
CA LEU A 160 0.94 -10.07 6.81
C LEU A 160 1.84 -8.83 6.92
N GLY A 161 2.91 -8.88 7.72
CA GLY A 161 3.90 -7.80 7.81
C GLY A 161 4.56 -7.50 6.46
N GLU A 162 4.92 -8.53 5.70
CA GLU A 162 5.49 -8.38 4.35
C GLU A 162 4.49 -7.75 3.37
N ARG A 163 3.22 -8.16 3.40
CA ARG A 163 2.17 -7.53 2.59
C ARG A 163 1.97 -6.06 2.98
N LEU A 164 1.99 -5.75 4.27
CA LEU A 164 1.88 -4.38 4.76
C LEU A 164 3.04 -3.50 4.28
N ALA A 165 4.27 -4.04 4.21
CA ALA A 165 5.44 -3.32 3.70
C ALA A 165 5.25 -2.84 2.24
N HIS A 166 4.53 -3.60 1.42
CA HIS A 166 4.22 -3.20 0.03
C HIS A 166 3.17 -2.08 -0.07
N SER A 167 2.47 -1.79 1.03
CA SER A 167 1.45 -0.73 1.09
C SER A 167 1.99 0.62 1.55
N VAL A 168 3.24 0.69 2.01
CA VAL A 168 3.87 1.91 2.53
C VAL A 168 4.92 2.47 1.58
N ARG A 169 5.42 3.66 1.89
CA ARG A 169 6.48 4.38 1.17
C ARG A 169 7.36 5.15 2.15
N ALA A 170 8.49 5.66 1.68
CA ALA A 170 9.29 6.62 2.45
C ALA A 170 8.40 7.77 2.99
N GLY A 171 8.59 8.14 4.25
CA GLY A 171 7.74 9.11 4.96
C GLY A 171 6.55 8.50 5.69
N ASP A 172 6.13 7.27 5.39
CA ASP A 172 5.02 6.63 6.10
C ASP A 172 5.44 6.14 7.48
N VAL A 173 4.54 6.34 8.46
CA VAL A 173 4.69 5.81 9.82
C VAL A 173 3.66 4.71 10.05
N VAL A 174 4.11 3.58 10.59
CA VAL A 174 3.28 2.44 10.97
C VAL A 174 3.27 2.29 12.48
N LEU A 175 2.10 2.48 13.09
CA LEU A 175 1.90 2.42 14.53
C LEU A 175 1.34 1.06 14.92
N LEU A 176 2.09 0.29 15.69
CA LEU A 176 1.68 -1.03 16.16
C LEU A 176 1.17 -0.95 17.61
N SER A 177 -0.02 -1.48 17.84
CA SER A 177 -0.67 -1.56 19.15
C SER A 177 -1.14 -2.98 19.45
N GLY A 178 -1.33 -3.30 20.73
CA GLY A 178 -1.70 -4.63 21.22
C GLY A 178 -0.94 -5.01 22.48
N GLU A 179 -1.42 -6.03 23.19
CA GLU A 179 -0.86 -6.48 24.47
C GLU A 179 0.60 -7.00 24.36
N LEU A 180 1.23 -7.21 25.52
CA LEU A 180 2.55 -7.84 25.58
C LEU A 180 2.46 -9.26 24.99
N GLY A 181 3.35 -9.59 24.06
CA GLY A 181 3.31 -10.88 23.37
C GLY A 181 2.24 -10.99 22.27
N ALA A 182 1.56 -9.89 21.89
CA ALA A 182 0.57 -9.91 20.81
C ALA A 182 1.17 -10.27 19.43
N GLY A 183 2.47 -10.12 19.23
CA GLY A 183 3.15 -10.43 17.96
C GLY A 183 3.63 -9.20 17.17
N LYS A 184 3.66 -8.02 17.79
CA LYS A 184 4.13 -6.76 17.16
C LYS A 184 5.51 -6.90 16.51
N THR A 185 6.52 -7.35 17.25
CA THR A 185 7.87 -7.59 16.69
C THR A 185 7.88 -8.66 15.61
N THR A 186 7.02 -9.68 15.68
CA THR A 186 6.88 -10.69 14.63
C THR A 186 6.35 -10.08 13.33
N LEU A 187 5.38 -9.17 13.42
CA LEU A 187 4.91 -8.39 12.29
C LEU A 187 6.03 -7.49 11.74
N SER A 188 6.75 -6.79 12.61
CA SER A 188 7.91 -5.95 12.24
C SER A 188 8.98 -6.75 11.48
N GLN A 189 9.23 -8.01 11.85
CA GLN A 189 10.15 -8.90 11.13
C GLN A 189 9.70 -9.17 9.69
N GLY A 190 8.43 -9.53 9.51
CA GLY A 190 7.85 -9.73 8.18
C GLY A 190 7.88 -8.45 7.35
N PHE A 191 7.62 -7.32 7.99
CA PHE A 191 7.68 -6.01 7.35
C PHE A 191 9.09 -5.68 6.84
N GLY A 192 10.13 -5.91 7.67
CA GLY A 192 11.50 -5.76 7.23
C GLY A 192 11.88 -6.69 6.07
N ARG A 193 11.34 -7.92 6.05
CA ARG A 193 11.49 -8.85 4.93
C ARG A 193 10.90 -8.26 3.65
N GLY A 194 9.68 -7.72 3.71
CA GLY A 194 9.01 -7.07 2.58
C GLY A 194 9.72 -5.81 2.07
N LEU A 195 10.33 -5.01 2.96
CA LEU A 195 11.16 -3.87 2.56
C LEU A 195 12.55 -4.27 2.06
N GLY A 196 12.98 -5.52 2.26
CA GLY A 196 14.31 -5.98 1.89
C GLY A 196 15.43 -5.27 2.67
N VAL A 197 15.24 -5.03 3.97
CA VAL A 197 16.23 -4.33 4.81
C VAL A 197 17.28 -5.27 5.41
N ARG A 198 18.41 -4.70 5.83
CA ARG A 198 19.53 -5.45 6.38
C ARG A 198 19.32 -5.84 7.85
N GLY A 199 19.66 -7.09 8.15
CA GLY A 199 19.81 -7.59 9.51
C GLY A 199 18.49 -7.98 10.18
N PRO A 200 18.55 -8.66 11.33
CA PRO A 200 17.38 -9.11 12.04
C PRO A 200 16.67 -7.96 12.77
N ILE A 201 15.34 -7.99 12.76
CA ILE A 201 14.50 -7.10 13.58
C ILE A 201 14.16 -7.82 14.88
N ASN A 202 14.56 -7.22 15.99
CA ASN A 202 14.34 -7.72 17.34
C ASN A 202 13.96 -6.57 18.26
N SER A 203 13.08 -6.84 19.23
CA SER A 203 12.76 -5.87 20.30
C SER A 203 14.06 -5.51 21.03
N PRO A 204 14.50 -4.25 20.96
CA PRO A 204 15.78 -3.88 21.52
C PRO A 204 15.73 -3.89 23.06
N THR A 205 16.78 -4.42 23.69
CA THR A 205 16.82 -4.49 25.16
C THR A 205 17.23 -3.18 25.82
N PHE A 206 17.82 -2.22 25.11
CA PHE A 206 18.30 -0.93 25.64
C PHE A 206 18.24 0.24 24.65
N VAL A 207 17.96 -0.03 23.36
CA VAL A 207 18.04 0.94 22.28
C VAL A 207 16.63 1.31 21.86
N ILE A 208 16.27 2.59 21.92
CA ILE A 208 14.89 3.01 21.65
C ILE A 208 14.55 2.91 20.15
N ALA A 209 15.51 3.17 19.26
CA ALA A 209 15.33 3.11 17.81
C ALA A 209 16.52 2.48 17.08
N ARG A 210 16.25 1.70 16.02
CA ARG A 210 17.27 1.10 15.15
C ARG A 210 16.96 1.37 13.68
N VAL A 211 18.00 1.73 12.93
CA VAL A 211 17.91 1.88 11.48
C VAL A 211 18.39 0.59 10.81
N HIS A 212 17.55 0.06 9.92
CA HIS A 212 17.80 -1.09 9.08
C HIS A 212 17.88 -0.63 7.63
N PRO A 213 19.09 -0.52 7.04
CA PRO A 213 19.21 0.03 5.70
C PRO A 213 18.68 -0.92 4.62
N SER A 214 18.08 -0.37 3.56
CA SER A 214 17.60 -1.14 2.41
C SER A 214 18.74 -1.86 1.68
N LEU A 215 18.45 -3.06 1.16
CA LEU A 215 19.32 -3.84 0.28
C LEU A 215 18.90 -3.79 -1.19
N VAL A 216 17.74 -3.20 -1.48
CA VAL A 216 17.09 -3.23 -2.80
C VAL A 216 16.86 -1.84 -3.40
N GLY A 217 17.40 -0.80 -2.77
CA GLY A 217 17.21 0.59 -3.19
C GLY A 217 15.82 1.15 -2.85
N GLY A 218 15.10 0.52 -1.94
CA GLY A 218 13.87 1.04 -1.32
C GLY A 218 14.16 1.88 -0.07
N PRO A 219 13.13 2.28 0.69
CA PRO A 219 13.33 3.03 1.93
C PRO A 219 14.04 2.19 2.98
N ASP A 220 14.84 2.85 3.81
CA ASP A 220 15.33 2.27 5.06
C ASP A 220 14.16 2.02 6.02
N LEU A 221 14.35 1.14 7.00
CA LEU A 221 13.39 0.95 8.09
C LEU A 221 13.95 1.51 9.39
N VAL A 222 13.25 2.47 9.97
CA VAL A 222 13.44 2.90 11.36
C VAL A 222 12.50 2.07 12.22
N HIS A 223 13.05 1.23 13.08
CA HIS A 223 12.29 0.42 14.02
C HIS A 223 12.41 1.01 15.43
N VAL A 224 11.29 1.45 15.99
CA VAL A 224 11.19 2.07 17.31
C VAL A 224 10.39 1.17 18.25
N ASP A 225 10.91 0.91 19.44
CA ASP A 225 10.18 0.22 20.51
C ASP A 225 9.88 1.19 21.65
N ALA A 226 8.65 1.72 21.65
CA ALA A 226 8.23 2.78 22.58
C ALA A 226 7.74 2.25 23.93
N TYR A 227 7.82 0.93 24.21
CA TYR A 227 7.32 0.35 25.46
C TYR A 227 7.89 1.00 26.73
N ARG A 228 9.11 1.55 26.63
CA ARG A 228 9.86 2.13 27.74
C ARG A 228 9.96 3.64 27.71
N LEU A 229 9.35 4.29 26.71
CA LEU A 229 9.34 5.74 26.64
C LEU A 229 8.41 6.29 27.73
N GLY A 230 8.91 7.28 28.48
CA GLY A 230 8.14 7.99 29.51
C GLY A 230 7.06 8.90 28.93
N GLY A 231 7.10 9.19 27.63
CA GLY A 231 6.14 10.01 26.92
C GLY A 231 6.60 10.37 25.50
N ILE A 232 5.78 11.18 24.82
CA ILE A 232 6.01 11.68 23.45
C ILE A 232 7.31 12.50 23.35
N GLU A 233 7.66 13.25 24.40
CA GLU A 233 8.83 14.14 24.43
C GLU A 233 10.16 13.38 24.20
N GLU A 234 10.25 12.13 24.66
CA GLU A 234 11.45 11.29 24.46
C GLU A 234 11.55 10.73 23.03
N LEU A 235 10.47 10.79 22.24
CA LEU A 235 10.46 10.39 20.84
C LEU A 235 10.98 11.52 19.93
N ASP A 236 10.63 12.77 20.25
CA ASP A 236 11.17 13.96 19.57
C ASP A 236 12.69 14.09 19.78
N ASP A 237 13.19 13.66 20.95
CA ASP A 237 14.63 13.63 21.27
C ASP A 237 15.44 12.57 20.49
N LEU A 238 14.80 11.66 19.76
CA LEU A 238 15.48 10.62 18.98
C LEU A 238 16.11 11.13 17.67
N ASP A 239 15.94 12.41 17.33
CA ASP A 239 16.46 13.05 16.10
C ASP A 239 16.08 12.24 14.84
N LEU A 240 14.85 11.70 14.82
CA LEU A 240 14.33 10.90 13.71
C LEU A 240 14.09 11.75 12.45
N ASP A 241 13.95 13.07 12.62
CA ASP A 241 13.59 14.07 11.60
C ASP A 241 14.42 14.00 10.32
N THR A 242 15.73 13.74 10.42
CA THR A 242 16.60 13.68 9.22
C THR A 242 16.45 12.39 8.42
N SER A 243 15.80 11.36 8.97
CA SER A 243 15.60 10.06 8.33
C SER A 243 14.15 9.78 7.92
N LEU A 244 13.17 10.41 8.59
CA LEU A 244 11.74 10.15 8.41
C LEU A 244 11.27 10.29 6.96
N ASP A 245 11.71 11.32 6.24
CA ASP A 245 11.26 11.59 4.87
C ASP A 245 11.75 10.54 3.85
N SER A 246 12.83 9.82 4.17
CA SER A 246 13.48 8.85 3.27
C SER A 246 13.33 7.39 3.71
N ALA A 247 12.87 7.19 4.95
CA ALA A 247 12.67 5.88 5.56
C ALA A 247 11.19 5.62 5.82
N VAL A 248 10.87 4.36 6.11
CA VAL A 248 9.61 3.98 6.74
C VAL A 248 9.87 3.81 8.23
N THR A 249 8.96 4.28 9.07
CA THR A 249 9.10 4.13 10.53
C THR A 249 8.04 3.20 11.09
N ILE A 250 8.46 2.12 11.75
CA ILE A 250 7.59 1.30 12.60
C ILE A 250 7.77 1.73 14.04
N VAL A 251 6.67 2.07 14.70
CA VAL A 251 6.63 2.33 16.15
C VAL A 251 5.82 1.26 16.83
N GLU A 252 6.49 0.39 17.58
CA GLU A 252 5.84 -0.54 18.50
C GLU A 252 5.37 0.21 19.75
N TRP A 253 4.14 -0.08 20.19
CA TRP A 253 3.47 0.62 21.30
C TRP A 253 3.12 2.07 20.99
N GLY A 254 2.80 2.35 19.73
CA GLY A 254 2.43 3.67 19.21
C GLY A 254 1.06 4.22 19.67
N ALA A 255 0.29 3.48 20.48
CA ALA A 255 -1.04 3.91 20.90
C ALA A 255 -0.94 5.19 21.75
N GLY A 256 -1.48 6.30 21.25
CA GLY A 256 -1.37 7.63 21.87
C GLY A 256 -0.25 8.52 21.30
N LEU A 257 0.68 7.98 20.52
CA LEU A 257 1.71 8.73 19.76
C LEU A 257 1.21 9.21 18.39
N ALA A 258 0.00 8.77 17.99
CA ALA A 258 -0.52 8.86 16.62
C ALA A 258 -0.76 10.28 16.08
N HIS A 259 -1.01 11.27 16.95
CA HIS A 259 -1.31 12.64 16.53
C HIS A 259 -0.07 13.49 16.23
N VAL A 260 1.14 12.98 16.51
CA VAL A 260 2.36 13.81 16.58
C VAL A 260 3.30 13.56 15.40
N LEU A 261 3.30 12.35 14.81
CA LEU A 261 4.38 11.93 13.92
C LEU A 261 4.19 12.27 12.43
N THR A 262 2.98 12.11 11.89
CA THR A 262 2.69 12.41 10.47
C THR A 262 1.19 12.32 10.16
N GLU A 263 0.76 13.03 9.13
CA GLU A 263 -0.57 12.91 8.49
C GLU A 263 -0.68 11.59 7.67
N SER A 264 0.44 11.02 7.22
CA SER A 264 0.49 9.75 6.47
C SER A 264 0.84 8.58 7.38
N ARG A 265 -0.14 8.12 8.17
CA ARG A 265 0.06 6.99 9.11
C ARG A 265 -0.79 5.76 8.77
N VAL A 266 -0.25 4.59 9.08
CA VAL A 266 -0.96 3.32 9.14
C VAL A 266 -1.04 2.89 10.59
N GLU A 267 -2.22 2.54 11.06
CA GLU A 267 -2.42 2.01 12.39
C GLU A 267 -2.74 0.53 12.31
N VAL A 268 -2.01 -0.26 13.10
CA VAL A 268 -2.16 -1.71 13.21
C VAL A 268 -2.47 -2.05 14.66
N GLU A 269 -3.60 -2.71 14.88
CA GLU A 269 -4.00 -3.21 16.19
C GLU A 269 -4.02 -4.72 16.17
N ILE A 270 -3.29 -5.34 17.10
CA ILE A 270 -3.19 -6.79 17.23
C ILE A 270 -3.86 -7.22 18.52
N THR A 271 -4.96 -7.97 18.39
CA THR A 271 -5.72 -8.52 19.52
C THR A 271 -5.72 -10.04 19.48
N ARG A 272 -6.00 -10.68 20.62
CA ARG A 272 -6.27 -12.12 20.66
C ARG A 272 -7.62 -12.40 20.02
N ALA A 273 -7.72 -13.46 19.21
CA ALA A 273 -9.00 -13.91 18.72
C ALA A 273 -9.80 -14.51 19.90
N LEU A 274 -10.82 -13.81 20.39
CA LEU A 274 -11.69 -14.31 21.44
C LEU A 274 -12.65 -15.37 20.85
N GLY A 275 -12.74 -16.55 21.48
CA GLY A 275 -13.74 -17.57 21.14
C GLY A 275 -13.25 -18.75 20.30
N HIS A 276 -11.95 -18.87 20.03
CA HIS A 276 -11.37 -20.15 19.62
C HIS A 276 -11.19 -21.03 20.86
N GLU A 277 -12.19 -21.85 21.17
CA GLU A 277 -11.96 -23.12 21.88
C GLU A 277 -11.26 -24.05 20.89
N THR A 278 -9.96 -23.82 20.63
CA THR A 278 -9.18 -24.80 19.89
C THR A 278 -8.89 -25.95 20.84
N ASP A 279 -9.35 -27.15 20.50
CA ASP A 279 -8.93 -28.42 21.13
C ASP A 279 -7.41 -28.69 20.94
N ASP A 280 -6.71 -27.79 20.24
CA ASP A 280 -5.28 -27.79 19.97
C ASP A 280 -4.63 -26.61 20.72
N ASP A 281 -4.04 -26.90 21.89
CA ASP A 281 -3.38 -25.94 22.78
C ASP A 281 -2.17 -25.20 22.12
N GLU A 282 -1.79 -25.58 20.89
CA GLU A 282 -0.65 -25.00 20.16
C GLU A 282 -1.00 -23.76 19.31
N LEU A 283 -2.28 -23.52 18.96
CA LEU A 283 -2.69 -22.38 18.15
C LEU A 283 -3.27 -21.25 19.02
N ASP A 284 -2.60 -20.09 19.03
CA ASP A 284 -3.02 -18.88 19.73
C ASP A 284 -3.30 -17.76 18.71
N PRO A 285 -4.44 -17.82 18.00
CA PRO A 285 -4.73 -16.93 16.88
C PRO A 285 -4.85 -15.45 17.30
N ARG A 286 -4.49 -14.57 16.36
CA ARG A 286 -4.59 -13.12 16.50
C ARG A 286 -5.59 -12.57 15.48
N VAL A 287 -6.27 -11.49 15.85
CA VAL A 287 -6.95 -10.63 14.89
C VAL A 287 -6.12 -9.37 14.73
N VAL A 288 -5.68 -9.11 13.50
CA VAL A 288 -4.92 -7.92 13.15
C VAL A 288 -5.83 -6.99 12.39
N HIS A 289 -6.08 -5.80 12.95
CA HIS A 289 -6.79 -4.71 12.27
C HIS A 289 -5.79 -3.74 11.68
N VAL A 290 -5.97 -3.34 10.41
CA VAL A 290 -5.12 -2.35 9.74
C VAL A 290 -6.02 -1.24 9.21
N ARG A 291 -5.66 0.01 9.49
CA ARG A 291 -6.38 1.20 9.01
C ARG A 291 -5.44 2.34 8.65
N ARG A 292 -5.80 3.10 7.62
CA ARG A 292 -5.21 4.41 7.30
C ARG A 292 -6.22 5.48 7.71
N PRO A 293 -6.09 6.10 8.90
CA PRO A 293 -6.96 7.20 9.28
C PRO A 293 -6.82 8.35 8.27
N ARG A 294 -7.93 9.00 7.97
CA ARG A 294 -7.98 10.27 7.23
C ARG A 294 -8.28 11.35 8.26
N ASP A 295 -7.41 12.35 8.36
CA ASP A 295 -7.60 13.50 9.23
C ASP A 295 -8.70 14.45 8.68
#